data_AF-A0ABD0QSE1-F1
#
_entry.id   AF-A0ABD0QSE1-F1
#
_cell.length_a   1.000
_cell.length_b   1.000
_cell.length_c   1.000
_cell.angle_alpha   90.00
_cell.angle_beta   90.00
_cell.angle_gamma   90.00
#
_symmetry.space_group_name_H-M   'P 1'
#
loop_
_entity.id
_entity.type
_entity.pdbx_description
1 polymer ?
#
loop_
_entity_poly.entity_id
_entity_poly.type
_entity_poly.pdbx_seq_one_letter_code
_entity_poly.pdbx_strand_id
1 'polypeptide(L)' 'GNGVDLSVINEARNLVSDLLMDPSLSPHVLSSLRSVSSLMGAFSGSCRPRVNPFTPFPGFYPCAEIDDPSERGERKPLK' A
#
# COMPACT_ATOMS: atom_id res chain seq x y z
N GLY A 1 14.70 -20.48 5.13
CA GLY A 1 14.60 -19.51 4.03
C GLY A 1 15.10 -18.19 4.55
N ASN A 2 16.03 -17.55 3.86
CA ASN A 2 16.53 -16.24 4.26
C ASN A 2 15.38 -15.24 4.09
N GLY A 3 14.84 -14.72 5.19
CA GLY A 3 13.81 -13.69 5.13
C GLY A 3 14.38 -12.47 4.43
N VAL A 4 13.68 -11.96 3.41
CA VAL A 4 14.03 -10.67 2.83
C VAL A 4 13.88 -9.63 3.94
N ASP A 5 14.94 -8.86 4.20
CA ASP A 5 14.95 -7.87 5.27
C ASP A 5 13.87 -6.81 4.99
N LEU A 6 13.00 -6.57 5.97
CA LEU A 6 11.92 -5.59 5.88
C LEU A 6 12.47 -4.19 5.62
N SER A 7 13.68 -3.88 6.11
CA SER A 7 14.36 -2.60 5.84
C SER A 7 14.64 -2.39 4.35
N VAL A 8 15.06 -3.44 3.65
CA VAL A 8 15.33 -3.40 2.20
C VAL A 8 14.04 -3.21 1.41
N ILE A 9 12.95 -3.87 1.81
CA ILE A 9 11.63 -3.70 1.20
C ILE A 9 11.13 -2.26 1.42
N ASN A 10 11.37 -1.69 2.60
CA ASN A 10 10.97 -0.33 2.92
C ASN A 10 11.79 0.70 2.13
N GLU A 11 13.09 0.48 1.95
CA GLU A 11 13.94 1.32 1.10
C GLU A 11 13.48 1.29 -0.36
N ALA A 12 13.21 0.11 -0.92
CA ALA A 12 12.69 -0.04 -2.28
C ALA A 12 11.35 0.68 -2.46
N ARG A 13 10.47 0.66 -1.44
CA ARG A 13 9.19 1.39 -1.45
C ARG A 13 9.40 2.90 -1.55
N ASN A 14 10.32 3.46 -0.76
CA ASN A 14 10.62 4.89 -0.81
C ASN A 14 11.12 5.29 -2.21
N LEU A 15 12.04 4.54 -2.78
CA LEU A 15 12.57 4.80 -4.13
C LEU A 15 11.47 4.75 -5.21
N VAL A 16 10.58 3.77 -5.16
CA VAL A 16 9.43 3.68 -6.09
C VAL A 16 8.48 4.86 -5.91
N SER A 17 8.26 5.32 -4.67
CA SER A 17 7.45 6.50 -4.37
C SER A 17 8.05 7.76 -4.97
N ASP A 18 9.38 7.95 -4.85
CA ASP A 18 10.09 9.09 -5.44
C ASP A 18 10.03 9.08 -6.98
N LEU A 19 10.04 7.90 -7.61
CA LEU A 19 9.87 7.78 -9.05
C LEU A 19 8.42 8.05 -9.50
N LEU A 20 7.42 7.65 -8.71
CA LEU A 20 6.01 7.88 -9.04
C LEU A 20 5.62 9.37 -9.08
N MET A 21 6.41 10.24 -8.43
CA MET A 21 6.21 11.69 -8.45
C MET A 21 6.94 12.41 -9.60
N ASP A 22 7.71 11.69 -10.43
CA ASP A 22 8.37 12.26 -11.60
C ASP A 22 7.39 12.39 -12.79
N PRO A 23 7.01 13.61 -13.21
CA PRO A 23 6.08 13.84 -14.30
C PRO A 23 6.68 13.57 -15.68
N SER A 24 8.00 13.36 -15.79
CA SER A 24 8.68 13.05 -17.05
C SER A 24 8.48 11.60 -17.50
N LEU A 25 8.02 10.73 -16.59
CA LEU A 25 7.80 9.32 -16.87
C LEU A 25 6.57 9.09 -17.74
N SER A 26 6.65 8.10 -18.62
CA SER A 26 5.51 7.70 -19.44
C SER A 26 4.40 7.05 -18.59
N PRO A 27 3.12 7.18 -18.99
CA PRO A 27 1.99 6.58 -18.25
C PRO A 27 2.10 5.05 -18.11
N HIS A 28 2.72 4.37 -19.08
CA HIS A 28 2.97 2.93 -19.02
C HIS A 28 3.96 2.58 -17.89
N VAL A 29 5.01 3.38 -17.71
CA VAL A 29 5.99 3.21 -16.64
C VAL A 29 5.34 3.47 -15.28
N LEU A 30 4.53 4.53 -15.15
CA LEU A 30 3.79 4.83 -13.92
C LEU A 30 2.85 3.68 -13.51
N SER A 31 2.12 3.09 -14.47
CA SER A 31 1.25 1.94 -14.21
C SER A 31 2.04 0.71 -13.72
N SER A 32 3.22 0.48 -14.30
CA SER A 32 4.12 -0.60 -13.89
C SER A 32 4.65 -0.36 -12.47
N LEU A 33 5.10 0.85 -12.15
CA LEU A 33 5.57 1.22 -10.81
C LEU A 33 4.47 1.10 -9.74
N ARG A 34 3.23 1.48 -10.05
CA ARG A 34 2.09 1.25 -9.15
C ARG A 34 1.84 -0.24 -8.88
N SER A 35 1.97 -1.08 -9.92
CA SER A 35 1.84 -2.54 -9.78
C SER A 35 2.95 -3.12 -8.89
N VAL A 36 4.18 -2.64 -9.05
CA VAL A 36 5.31 -3.01 -8.18
C VAL A 36 5.07 -2.59 -6.74
N SER A 37 4.59 -1.36 -6.50
CA SER A 37 4.26 -0.87 -5.16
C SER A 37 3.22 -1.76 -4.45
N SER A 38 2.15 -2.14 -5.16
CA SER A 38 1.13 -3.06 -4.66
C SER A 38 1.71 -4.43 -4.30
N LEU A 39 2.57 -5.00 -5.16
CA LEU A 39 3.24 -6.27 -4.89
C LEU A 39 4.17 -6.19 -3.67
N MET A 40 4.91 -5.09 -3.49
CA MET A 40 5.74 -4.88 -2.29
C MET A 40 4.92 -4.78 -1.00
N GLY A 41 3.70 -4.25 -1.08
CA GLY A 41 2.74 -4.23 0.03
C GLY A 41 2.35 -5.64 0.51
N ALA A 42 2.29 -6.62 -0.40
CA ALA A 42 1.91 -8.01 -0.08
C ALA A 42 2.95 -8.74 0.81
N PHE A 43 4.22 -8.31 0.78
CA PHE A 43 5.26 -8.86 1.66
C PHE A 43 5.18 -8.35 3.11
N SER A 44 4.40 -7.29 3.35
CA SER A 44 4.26 -6.65 4.67
C SER A 44 3.26 -7.37 5.59
N GLY A 45 2.81 -8.58 5.23
CA GLY A 45 2.02 -9.48 6.08
C GLY A 45 0.61 -8.98 6.46
N SER A 46 0.10 -7.93 5.80
CA SER A 46 -1.03 -7.15 6.33
C SER A 46 -2.37 -7.33 5.63
N CYS A 47 -2.57 -8.35 4.79
CA CYS A 47 -3.93 -8.76 4.46
C CYS A 47 -4.53 -9.54 5.64
N ARG A 48 -4.68 -8.88 6.81
CA ARG A 48 -5.76 -9.24 7.71
C ARG A 48 -7.01 -8.62 7.10
N PRO A 49 -7.88 -9.38 6.42
CA PRO A 49 -9.24 -8.89 6.23
C PRO A 49 -9.73 -8.57 7.63
N ARG A 50 -10.02 -7.29 7.90
CA ARG A 50 -10.63 -6.87 9.15
C ARG A 50 -12.07 -7.35 9.12
N VAL A 51 -12.26 -8.68 9.24
CA VAL A 51 -13.55 -9.32 9.35
C VAL A 51 -14.08 -8.89 10.70
N ASN A 52 -14.94 -7.87 10.69
CA ASN A 52 -15.69 -7.51 11.86
C ASN A 52 -16.50 -8.75 12.25
N PRO A 53 -16.34 -9.36 13.44
CA PRO A 53 -17.08 -10.57 13.82
C PRO A 53 -18.59 -10.33 13.93
N PHE A 54 -19.04 -9.07 13.78
CA PHE A 54 -20.43 -8.65 13.79
C PHE A 54 -21.05 -8.40 12.40
N THR A 55 -20.37 -8.71 11.29
CA THR A 55 -20.99 -8.62 9.94
C THR A 55 -21.15 -10.01 9.32
N PRO A 56 -22.32 -10.66 9.44
CA PRO A 56 -22.56 -12.02 8.94
C PRO A 56 -22.81 -12.09 7.42
N PHE A 57 -22.63 -11.00 6.69
CA PHE A 57 -23.02 -10.91 5.27
C PHE A 57 -21.80 -10.92 4.32
N PRO A 58 -21.66 -11.92 3.42
CA PRO A 58 -20.48 -12.12 2.57
C PRO A 58 -20.30 -11.16 1.39
N GLY A 59 -21.05 -10.05 1.32
CA GLY A 59 -21.32 -9.36 0.03
C GLY A 59 -20.99 -7.88 -0.07
N PHE A 60 -20.37 -7.24 0.92
CA PHE A 60 -20.30 -5.76 0.96
C PHE A 60 -18.95 -5.12 1.31
N TYR A 61 -17.84 -5.85 1.24
CA TYR A 61 -16.52 -5.21 1.36
C TYR A 61 -15.90 -5.07 -0.04
N PRO A 62 -15.88 -3.87 -0.64
CA PRO A 62 -14.84 -3.57 -1.62
C PRO A 62 -13.52 -3.81 -0.90
N CYS A 63 -12.64 -4.61 -1.49
CA CYS A 63 -11.25 -4.73 -1.07
C CYS A 63 -10.72 -3.29 -0.95
N ALA A 64 -10.56 -2.80 0.28
CA ALA A 64 -10.17 -1.43 0.53
C ALA A 64 -8.86 -1.21 -0.24
N GLU A 65 -8.92 -0.29 -1.19
CA GLU A 65 -7.88 -0.04 -2.14
C GLU A 65 -6.55 0.08 -1.41
N ILE A 66 -5.55 -0.60 -1.96
CA ILE A 66 -4.16 -0.45 -1.52
C ILE A 66 -3.71 0.94 -2.01
N ASP A 67 -4.12 1.96 -1.28
CA ASP A 67 -3.57 3.31 -1.36
C ASP A 67 -3.06 3.66 0.04
N ASP A 68 -1.80 3.33 0.29
CA ASP A 68 -1.01 4.06 1.28
C ASP A 68 0.30 4.47 0.61
N PRO A 69 0.29 5.56 -0.19
CA PRO A 69 1.46 6.39 -0.33
C PRO A 69 1.54 7.26 0.93
N SER A 70 2.55 6.98 1.74
CA SER A 70 3.17 7.89 2.71
C SER A 70 2.67 9.35 2.65
N GLU A 71 2.07 9.86 3.73
CA GLU A 71 2.47 11.10 4.41
C GLU A 71 1.34 11.77 5.24
N ARG A 72 1.73 12.16 6.47
CA ARG A 72 1.40 13.41 7.18
C ARG A 72 -0.07 13.88 7.26
N GLY A 73 -0.55 14.07 8.50
CA GLY A 73 -1.54 15.13 8.78
C GLY A 73 -2.44 14.94 9.98
N GLU A 74 -1.98 15.44 11.13
CA GLU A 74 -2.80 15.86 12.29
C GLU A 74 -4.12 16.54 11.87
N ARG A 75 -5.31 16.05 12.28
CA ARG A 75 -6.50 16.89 12.65
C ARG A 75 -7.45 16.18 13.65
N LYS A 76 -7.34 16.62 14.91
CA LYS A 76 -8.29 16.68 16.07
C LYS A 76 -9.77 17.01 15.74
N PRO A 77 -10.72 17.10 16.72
CA PRO A 77 -11.21 16.17 17.76
C PRO A 77 -12.76 16.00 17.73
N LEU A 78 -13.33 15.00 18.42
CA LEU A 78 -14.69 14.98 19.02
C LEU A 78 -14.80 13.65 19.78
N LYS A 79 -15.13 13.56 21.06
CA LYS A 79 -16.17 14.25 21.83
C LYS A 79 -15.87 14.09 23.32
#